data_AF-A0A970JDF3-F1
#
_entry.id   AF-A0A970JDF3-F1
#
_cell.length_a   1.000
_cell.length_b   1.000
_cell.length_c   1.000
_cell.angle_alpha   90.00
_cell.angle_beta   90.00
_cell.angle_gamma   90.00
#
_symmetry.space_group_name_H-M   'P 1'
#
loop_
_entity.id
_entity.type
_entity.pdbx_description
1 polymer ?
#
loop_
_entity_poly.entity_id
_entity_poly.type
_entity_poly.pdbx_seq_one_letter_code
_entity_poly.pdbx_strand_id
1 'polypeptide(L)'
;TKYPLKKMVHFALDGITSFSYIPLKLATYMGFTFSFVSFLYLIWVIIQKFFGHAVRGWASTIATQLFFNGIILLILGIMGEYIGRIYDESKNRPLYIIKEKVGFDETNK
;
A
#
# COMPACT_ATOMS: atom_id res chain seq x y z
N THR A 1 30.08 -18.12 -15.65
CA THR A 1 29.16 -17.01 -16.00
C THR A 1 29.14 -15.99 -14.87
N LYS A 2 29.67 -14.78 -15.07
CA LYS A 2 29.91 -13.76 -14.01
C LYS A 2 28.64 -13.19 -13.36
N TYR A 3 27.46 -13.42 -13.94
CA TYR A 3 26.19 -12.91 -13.42
C TYR A 3 25.05 -13.93 -13.58
N PRO A 4 24.66 -14.64 -12.50
CA PRO A 4 23.55 -15.60 -12.54
C PRO A 4 22.19 -14.90 -12.53
N LEU A 5 21.16 -15.54 -13.09
CA LEU A 5 19.78 -15.03 -13.15
C LEU A 5 19.26 -14.55 -11.79
N LYS A 6 19.57 -15.27 -10.71
CA LYS A 6 19.21 -14.86 -9.33
C LYS A 6 19.73 -13.48 -8.95
N LYS A 7 20.98 -13.14 -9.33
CA LYS A 7 21.55 -11.81 -9.08
C LYS A 7 20.87 -10.74 -9.94
N MET A 8 20.52 -11.05 -11.19
CA MET A 8 19.82 -10.10 -12.08
C MET A 8 18.43 -9.75 -11.54
N VAL A 9 17.66 -10.77 -11.11
CA VAL A 9 16.33 -10.56 -10.53
C VAL A 9 16.40 -9.76 -9.24
N HIS A 10 17.34 -10.09 -8.34
CA HIS A 10 17.52 -9.33 -7.10
C HIS A 10 17.87 -7.86 -7.37
N PHE A 11 18.80 -7.61 -8.30
CA PHE A 11 19.19 -6.26 -8.69
C PHE A 11 18.02 -5.46 -9.30
N ALA A 12 17.19 -6.11 -10.12
CA ALA A 12 15.99 -5.48 -10.69
C ALA A 12 14.95 -5.14 -9.60
N LEU A 13 14.73 -6.04 -8.64
CA LEU A 13 13.82 -5.82 -7.52
C LEU A 13 14.29 -4.66 -6.63
N ASP A 14 15.59 -4.60 -6.32
CA ASP A 14 16.18 -3.49 -5.56
C ASP A 14 16.03 -2.15 -6.28
N GLY A 15 16.14 -2.14 -7.62
CA GLY A 15 15.88 -0.95 -8.42
C GLY A 15 14.42 -0.48 -8.35
N ILE A 16 13.46 -1.40 -8.49
CA ILE A 16 12.03 -1.08 -8.44
C ILE A 16 11.63 -0.53 -7.07
N THR A 17 12.12 -1.14 -5.99
CA THR A 17 11.81 -0.71 -4.62
C THR A 17 12.50 0.59 -4.23
N SER A 18 13.72 0.86 -4.74
CA SER A 18 14.50 2.07 -4.40
C SER A 18 14.14 3.31 -5.22
N PHE A 19 13.51 3.14 -6.39
CA PHE A 19 13.23 4.28 -7.27
C PHE A 19 11.76 4.48 -7.57
N SER A 20 10.85 3.70 -6.96
CA SER A 20 9.44 3.74 -7.31
C SER A 20 8.47 3.50 -6.14
N TYR A 21 7.30 4.14 -6.20
CA TYR A 21 6.17 3.92 -5.28
C TYR A 21 5.31 2.71 -5.66
N ILE A 22 5.67 2.01 -6.74
CA ILE A 22 4.93 0.87 -7.27
C ILE A 22 4.62 -0.19 -6.19
N PRO A 23 5.60 -0.69 -5.39
CA PRO A 23 5.30 -1.72 -4.38
C PRO A 23 4.32 -1.23 -3.32
N LEU A 24 4.40 0.04 -2.94
CA LEU A 24 3.52 0.65 -1.97
C LEU A 24 2.09 0.81 -2.51
N LYS A 25 1.97 1.29 -3.74
CA LYS A 25 0.68 1.45 -4.43
C LYS A 25 0.00 0.10 -4.65
N LEU A 26 0.79 -0.93 -4.99
CA LEU A 26 0.30 -2.30 -5.15
C LEU A 26 -0.26 -2.85 -3.83
N ALA A 27 0.42 -2.64 -2.71
CA ALA A 27 -0.05 -3.05 -1.40
C ALA A 27 -1.38 -2.36 -1.03
N THR A 28 -1.51 -1.05 -1.31
CA THR A 28 -2.76 -0.30 -1.09
C THR A 28 -3.91 -0.83 -1.95
N TYR A 29 -3.67 -1.10 -3.23
CA TYR A 29 -4.68 -1.69 -4.11
C TYR A 29 -5.11 -3.08 -3.64
N MET A 30 -4.15 -3.94 -3.27
CA MET A 30 -4.43 -5.27 -2.72
C MET A 30 -5.28 -5.17 -1.45
N GLY A 31 -4.90 -4.32 -0.50
CA GLY A 31 -5.65 -4.09 0.73
C GLY A 31 -7.08 -3.63 0.48
N PHE A 32 -7.28 -2.72 -0.47
CA PHE A 32 -8.61 -2.26 -0.88
C PHE A 32 -9.44 -3.39 -1.50
N THR A 33 -8.87 -4.17 -2.44
CA THR A 33 -9.57 -5.30 -3.05
C THR A 33 -9.96 -6.36 -2.02
N PHE A 34 -9.09 -6.70 -1.07
CA PHE A 34 -9.41 -7.66 -0.01
C PHE A 34 -10.46 -7.13 0.96
N SER A 35 -10.42 -5.85 1.30
CA SER A 35 -11.46 -5.21 2.12
C SER A 35 -12.82 -5.25 1.43
N PHE A 36 -12.86 -4.98 0.11
CA PHE A 36 -14.09 -5.07 -0.69
C PHE A 36 -14.64 -6.51 -0.75
N VAL A 37 -13.78 -7.51 -0.99
CA VAL A 37 -14.18 -8.93 -0.98
C VAL A 37 -14.69 -9.36 0.41
N SER A 38 -14.01 -8.93 1.48
CA SER A 38 -14.43 -9.18 2.86
C SER A 38 -15.83 -8.62 3.15
N PHE A 39 -16.11 -7.41 2.65
CA PHE A 39 -17.43 -6.79 2.76
C PHE A 39 -18.53 -7.56 2.01
N LEU A 40 -18.25 -8.02 0.78
CA LEU A 40 -19.19 -8.88 0.04
C LEU A 40 -19.46 -10.20 0.76
N TYR A 41 -18.40 -10.81 1.34
CA TYR A 41 -18.54 -12.04 2.09
C TYR A 41 -19.32 -11.83 3.41
N LEU A 42 -19.17 -10.68 4.07
CA LEU A 42 -19.98 -10.29 5.22
C LEU A 42 -21.48 -10.23 4.87
N ILE A 43 -21.84 -9.63 3.73
CA ILE A 43 -23.23 -9.62 3.24
C ILE A 43 -23.74 -11.05 3.04
N TRP A 44 -22.95 -11.91 2.42
CA TRP A 44 -23.30 -13.31 2.20
C TRP A 44 -23.53 -14.06 3.52
N VAL A 45 -22.69 -13.85 4.54
CA VAL A 45 -22.86 -14.44 5.88
C VAL A 45 -24.15 -13.96 6.54
N ILE A 46 -24.51 -12.68 6.40
CA ILE A 46 -25.77 -12.15 6.92
C ILE A 46 -26.95 -12.82 6.23
N ILE A 47 -26.92 -12.97 4.90
CA ILE A 47 -27.94 -13.69 4.14
C ILE A 47 -28.07 -15.13 4.65
N GLN A 48 -26.97 -15.89 4.72
CA GLN A 48 -26.98 -17.28 5.21
C GLN A 48 -27.56 -17.43 6.63
N LYS A 49 -27.34 -16.43 7.50
CA LYS A 49 -27.96 -16.39 8.83
C LYS A 49 -29.48 -16.30 8.76
N PHE A 50 -30.04 -15.49 7.86
CA PHE A 50 -31.50 -15.38 7.69
C PHE A 50 -32.13 -16.63 7.06
N PHE A 51 -31.40 -17.34 6.20
CA PHE A 51 -31.86 -18.60 5.58
C PHE A 51 -31.71 -19.83 6.49
N GLY A 52 -31.24 -19.67 7.74
CA GLY A 52 -31.19 -20.76 8.73
C GLY A 52 -30.08 -21.79 8.52
N HIS A 53 -29.16 -21.56 7.57
CA HIS A 53 -28.04 -22.47 7.28
C HIS A 53 -26.82 -22.26 8.19
N ALA A 54 -26.84 -21.25 9.07
CA ALA A 54 -25.70 -20.89 9.91
C ALA A 54 -25.70 -21.65 11.24
N VAL A 55 -24.59 -22.34 11.54
CA VAL A 55 -24.33 -22.91 12.87
C VAL A 55 -24.31 -21.80 13.92
N ARG A 56 -24.86 -22.08 15.11
CA ARG A 56 -24.97 -21.12 16.20
C ARG A 56 -23.58 -20.56 16.56
N GLY A 57 -23.47 -19.23 16.61
CA GLY A 57 -22.21 -18.53 16.91
C GLY A 57 -21.26 -18.32 15.71
N TRP A 58 -21.32 -19.17 14.67
CA TRP A 58 -20.42 -19.07 13.51
C TRP A 58 -20.58 -17.75 12.74
N ALA A 59 -21.84 -17.38 12.44
CA ALA A 59 -22.11 -16.15 11.69
C ALA A 59 -21.62 -14.90 12.43
N SER A 60 -21.78 -14.83 13.77
CA SER A 60 -21.26 -13.71 14.56
C SER A 60 -19.75 -13.68 14.59
N THR A 61 -19.08 -14.82 14.79
CA THR A 61 -17.60 -14.87 14.84
C THR A 61 -16.99 -14.45 13.51
N ILE A 62 -17.49 -15.00 12.40
CA ILE A 62 -17.01 -14.64 11.06
C ILE A 62 -17.32 -13.19 10.74
N ALA A 63 -18.52 -12.70 11.05
CA ALA A 63 -18.89 -11.31 10.80
C ALA A 63 -17.98 -10.32 11.54
N THR A 64 -17.74 -10.55 12.85
CA THR A 64 -16.84 -9.72 13.66
C THR A 64 -15.42 -9.77 13.11
N GLN A 65 -14.92 -10.96 12.77
CA GLN A 65 -13.56 -11.11 12.24
C GLN A 65 -13.39 -10.41 10.89
N LEU A 66 -14.32 -10.53 9.96
CA LEU A 66 -14.29 -9.85 8.66
C LEU A 66 -14.34 -8.33 8.81
N PHE A 67 -15.16 -7.83 9.74
CA PHE A 67 -15.27 -6.41 10.03
C PHE A 67 -13.94 -5.83 10.53
N PHE A 68 -13.35 -6.44 11.56
CA PHE A 68 -12.06 -5.98 12.09
C PHE A 68 -10.92 -6.13 11.08
N ASN A 69 -10.86 -7.22 10.33
CA ASN A 69 -9.85 -7.38 9.27
C ASN A 69 -10.02 -6.34 8.15
N GLY A 70 -11.25 -6.00 7.78
CA GLY A 70 -11.52 -4.93 6.81
C GLY A 70 -10.98 -3.58 7.29
N ILE A 71 -11.19 -3.23 8.56
CA ILE A 71 -10.65 -2.01 9.17
C ILE A 71 -9.11 -2.04 9.18
N ILE A 72 -8.49 -3.15 9.58
CA ILE A 72 -7.03 -3.31 9.61
C ILE A 72 -6.43 -3.09 8.22
N LEU A 73 -7.03 -3.68 7.17
CA LEU A 73 -6.59 -3.51 5.79
C LEU A 73 -6.71 -2.06 5.31
N LEU A 74 -7.79 -1.35 5.67
CA LEU A 74 -7.94 0.07 5.36
C LEU A 74 -6.85 0.92 6.03
N ILE A 75 -6.59 0.69 7.32
CA ILE A 75 -5.54 1.40 8.06
C ILE A 75 -4.17 1.11 7.45
N LEU A 76 -3.88 -0.15 7.08
CA LEU A 76 -2.64 -0.51 6.41
C LEU A 76 -2.46 0.20 5.06
N GLY A 77 -3.53 0.37 4.28
CA GLY A 77 -3.49 1.14 3.04
C GLY A 77 -3.14 2.61 3.27
N ILE A 78 -3.73 3.24 4.27
CA ILE A 78 -3.42 4.62 4.67
C ILE A 78 -1.96 4.72 5.14
N MET A 79 -1.53 3.82 6.03
CA MET A 79 -0.16 3.75 6.52
C MET A 79 0.85 3.60 5.38
N GLY A 80 0.53 2.77 4.38
CA GLY A 80 1.32 2.64 3.16
C GLY A 80 1.52 4.01 2.49
N GLU A 81 0.45 4.69 2.14
CA GLU A 81 0.49 6.02 1.52
C GLU A 81 1.35 7.05 2.30
N TYR A 82 1.27 7.02 3.63
CA TYR A 82 2.10 7.85 4.51
C TYR A 82 3.59 7.50 4.42
N ILE A 83 3.93 6.21 4.47
CA ILE A 83 5.32 5.73 4.33
C ILE A 83 5.90 6.18 2.98
N GLY A 84 5.09 6.20 1.92
CA GLY A 84 5.49 6.71 0.61
C GLY A 84 5.91 8.17 0.62
N ARG A 85 5.15 9.02 1.31
CA ARG A 85 5.48 10.44 1.46
C ARG A 85 6.71 10.66 2.33
N ILE A 86 6.86 9.90 3.41
CA ILE A 86 8.06 9.93 4.24
C ILE A 86 9.29 9.55 3.42
N TYR A 87 9.16 8.55 2.56
CA TYR A 87 10.22 8.13 1.66
C TYR A 87 10.64 9.26 0.70
N ASP A 88 9.69 10.06 0.22
CA ASP A 88 9.96 11.23 -0.62
C ASP A 88 10.70 12.33 0.08
N GLU A 89 10.24 12.66 1.28
CA GLU A 89 10.87 13.69 2.09
C GLU A 89 12.32 13.27 2.45
N SER A 90 12.54 12.00 2.76
CA SER A 90 13.86 11.48 3.11
C SER A 90 14.90 11.60 1.99
N LYS A 91 14.45 11.66 0.72
CA LYS A 91 15.36 11.77 -0.44
C LYS A 91 16.00 13.14 -0.60
N ASN A 92 15.57 14.16 0.15
CA ASN A 92 16.14 15.52 0.13
C ASN A 92 16.35 16.06 -1.31
N ARG A 93 15.43 15.76 -2.23
CA ARG A 93 15.57 16.19 -3.62
C ARG A 93 15.23 17.68 -3.72
N PRO A 94 16.16 18.55 -4.16
CA PRO A 94 15.87 19.97 -4.33
C PRO A 94 14.75 20.15 -5.36
N LEU A 95 13.82 21.08 -5.10
CA LEU A 95 12.65 21.33 -5.95
C LEU A 95 13.06 21.69 -7.39
N TYR A 96 14.19 22.39 -7.53
CA TYR A 96 14.79 22.76 -8.81
C TYR A 96 16.29 22.94 -8.65
N ILE A 97 17.02 22.77 -9.76
CA ILE A 97 18.44 23.08 -9.87
C ILE A 97 18.55 24.31 -10.78
N ILE A 98 19.16 25.38 -10.27
CA ILE A 98 19.39 26.60 -11.06
C ILE A 98 20.68 26.39 -11.85
N LYS A 99 20.59 26.43 -13.19
CA LYS A 99 21.77 26.31 -14.06
C LYS A 99 22.52 27.63 -14.21
N GLU A 100 21.78 28.72 -14.34
CA GLU A 100 22.32 30.07 -14.55
C GLU A 100 21.32 31.11 -14.02
N LYS A 101 21.82 32.21 -13.46
CA LYS A 101 21.03 33.37 -13.05
C LYS A 101 21.56 34.58 -13.81
N VAL A 102 20.67 35.33 -14.47
CA VAL A 102 21.00 36.60 -15.14
C VAL A 102 20.10 37.68 -14.56
N GLY A 103 20.69 38.80 -14.11
CA GLY A 103 19.95 39.94 -13.55
C GLY A 103 19.47 39.77 -12.10
N PHE A 104 20.02 38.81 -11.35
CA PHE A 104 19.78 38.67 -9.91
C PHE A 104 21.05 39.05 -9.14
N ASP A 105 20.94 39.91 -8.13
CA ASP A 105 22.04 40.19 -7.22
C ASP A 105 22.42 38.93 -6.44
N GLU A 106 23.72 38.65 -6.32
CA GLU A 106 24.26 37.56 -5.50
C GLU A 106 23.97 37.83 -4.02
N THR A 107 22.76 37.50 -3.57
CA THR A 107 22.47 37.44 -2.13
C THR A 107 23.08 36.14 -1.60
N ASN A 108 24.30 36.27 -1.10
CA ASN A 108 25.06 35.23 -0.41
C ASN A 108 24.19 34.62 0.72
N LYS A 109 23.87 33.33 0.59
CA LYS A 109 23.40 32.45 1.67
C LYS A 109 24.07 31.10 1.52
#